data_AF-A0A974TJK8-F1
#
_entry.id   AF-A0A974TJK8-F1
#
_cell.length_a   1.000
_cell.length_b   1.000
_cell.length_c   1.000
_cell.angle_alpha   90.00
_cell.angle_beta   90.00
_cell.angle_gamma   90.00
#
_symmetry.space_group_name_H-M   'P 1'
#
loop_
_entity.id
_entity.type
_entity.pdbx_description
1 polymer ?
#
loop_
_entity_poly.entity_id
_entity_poly.type
_entity_poly.pdbx_seq_one_letter_code
_entity_poly.pdbx_strand_id
1 'polypeptide(L)'
;MLGNLSDIVKIPAAIIIGMILATVVMFFTYEGLRLPLIGQVINGRVQDEVDAATKDMVASFRLTAALAQLDKERRDRETADQLRADADSRAQAAATARDRAKADLEARIKADTSPDGAVWTEEDIQWRSKH
;
A
#
# COMPACT_ATOMS: atom_id res chain seq x y z
N MET A 1 32.46 -22.10 71.13
CA MET A 1 31.97 -20.71 71.31
C MET A 1 30.67 -20.55 70.53
N LEU A 2 29.54 -20.97 71.11
CA LEU A 2 28.19 -20.65 70.64
C LEU A 2 27.40 -20.36 71.92
N GLY A 3 27.43 -19.09 72.35
CA GLY A 3 27.13 -18.73 73.74
C GLY A 3 25.70 -18.27 74.01
N ASN A 4 24.88 -18.01 72.98
CA ASN A 4 23.53 -17.47 73.16
C ASN A 4 22.54 -18.05 72.15
N LEU A 5 21.32 -18.35 72.62
CA LEU A 5 20.17 -18.81 71.80
C LEU A 5 19.88 -17.89 70.59
N SER A 6 20.29 -16.62 70.68
CA SER A 6 20.14 -15.61 69.64
C SER A 6 20.96 -15.89 68.38
N ASP A 7 22.14 -16.48 68.49
CA ASP A 7 23.03 -16.72 67.34
C ASP A 7 22.54 -17.89 66.46
N ILE A 8 21.85 -18.86 67.06
CA ILE A 8 21.22 -19.99 66.36
C ILE A 8 20.16 -19.52 65.36
N VAL A 9 19.47 -18.41 65.64
CA VAL A 9 18.42 -17.85 64.75
C VAL A 9 18.99 -16.80 63.81
N LYS A 10 19.96 -16.00 64.26
CA LYS A 10 20.54 -14.92 63.46
C LYS A 10 21.37 -15.42 62.28
N ILE A 11 22.13 -16.51 62.45
CA ILE A 11 22.99 -17.04 61.39
C ILE A 11 22.17 -17.56 60.19
N PRO A 12 21.14 -18.42 60.36
CA PRO A 12 20.30 -18.85 59.25
C PRO A 12 19.53 -17.68 58.61
N ALA A 13 19.03 -16.74 59.42
CA ALA A 13 18.32 -15.57 58.91
C ALA A 13 19.22 -14.69 58.02
N ALA A 14 20.46 -14.44 58.42
CA ALA A 14 21.42 -13.68 57.61
C ALA A 14 21.73 -14.35 56.27
N ILE A 15 21.84 -15.69 56.25
CA ILE A 15 22.06 -16.46 55.03
C ILE A 15 20.88 -16.35 54.06
N ILE A 16 19.64 -16.45 54.57
CA ILE A 16 18.44 -16.32 53.74
C ILE A 16 18.33 -14.91 53.16
N ILE A 17 18.55 -13.87 53.99
CA ILE A 17 18.55 -12.47 53.54
C ILE A 17 19.62 -12.25 52.46
N GLY A 18 20.83 -12.81 52.66
CA GLY A 18 21.91 -12.76 51.68
C GLY A 18 21.54 -13.42 50.34
N MET A 19 20.90 -14.59 50.39
CA MET A 19 20.41 -15.27 49.18
C MET A 19 19.33 -14.46 48.45
N ILE A 20 18.38 -13.88 49.17
CA ILE A 20 17.33 -13.06 48.57
C ILE A 20 17.95 -11.82 47.91
N LEU A 21 18.84 -11.11 48.61
CA LEU A 21 19.53 -9.94 48.06
C LEU A 21 20.38 -10.31 46.84
N ALA A 22 21.13 -11.40 46.88
CA ALA A 22 21.90 -11.87 45.73
C ALA A 22 21.01 -12.22 44.54
N THR A 23 19.86 -12.85 44.79
CA THR A 23 18.89 -13.19 43.74
C THR A 23 18.27 -11.94 43.13
N VAL A 24 17.89 -10.97 43.95
CA VAL A 24 17.34 -9.69 43.50
C VAL A 24 18.39 -8.91 42.68
N VAL A 25 19.60 -8.78 43.21
CA VAL A 25 20.70 -8.11 42.48
C VAL A 25 20.95 -8.82 41.15
N MET A 26 21.05 -10.14 41.15
CA MET A 26 21.19 -10.92 39.91
C MET A 26 20.02 -10.61 38.97
N PHE A 27 18.76 -10.65 39.40
CA PHE A 27 17.62 -10.37 38.52
C PHE A 27 17.65 -8.96 37.91
N PHE A 28 18.15 -7.96 38.65
CA PHE A 28 18.24 -6.57 38.17
C PHE A 28 19.52 -6.25 37.38
N THR A 29 20.63 -6.95 37.62
CA THR A 29 21.93 -6.70 36.97
C THR A 29 22.33 -7.78 35.98
N TYR A 30 21.51 -8.81 35.78
CA TYR A 30 21.80 -9.88 34.82
C TYR A 30 21.60 -9.38 33.39
N GLU A 31 22.73 -9.04 32.76
CA GLU A 31 22.80 -8.61 31.36
C GLU A 31 22.88 -9.78 30.37
N GLY A 32 22.67 -11.02 30.85
CA GLY A 32 22.77 -12.25 30.05
C GLY A 32 24.14 -12.92 30.15
N LEU A 33 24.21 -14.20 29.76
CA LEU A 33 25.47 -14.96 29.76
C LEU A 33 26.20 -14.79 28.43
N ARG A 34 27.35 -14.10 28.45
CA ARG A 34 28.20 -13.89 27.26
C ARG A 34 29.44 -14.77 27.34
N LEU A 35 29.58 -15.70 26.40
CA LEU A 35 30.77 -16.54 26.26
C LEU A 35 31.78 -15.88 25.31
N PRO A 36 33.09 -15.88 25.62
CA PRO A 36 34.11 -15.17 24.84
C PRO A 36 34.32 -15.71 23.41
N LEU A 37 33.95 -16.96 23.13
CA LEU A 37 34.14 -17.59 21.81
C LEU A 37 32.84 -17.75 21.00
N ILE A 38 31.69 -17.76 21.67
CA ILE A 38 30.38 -18.11 21.06
C ILE A 38 29.43 -16.90 21.04
N GLY A 39 29.73 -15.84 21.79
CA GLY A 39 28.86 -14.69 21.93
C GLY A 39 27.83 -14.87 23.05
N GLN A 40 26.77 -14.08 23.01
CA GLN A 40 25.72 -14.08 24.03
C GLN A 40 24.79 -15.27 23.84
N VAL A 41 24.73 -16.16 24.83
CA VAL A 41 23.98 -17.44 24.77
C VAL A 41 22.60 -17.30 25.40
N ILE A 42 22.48 -16.40 26.38
CA ILE A 42 21.23 -16.05 27.04
C ILE A 42 21.05 -14.55 26.86
N ASN A 43 19.96 -14.17 26.19
CA ASN A 43 19.60 -12.77 26.01
C ASN A 43 19.34 -12.15 27.38
N GLY A 44 19.97 -11.01 27.63
CA GLY A 44 19.69 -10.18 28.79
C GLY A 44 18.56 -9.21 28.50
N ARG A 45 18.10 -8.53 29.55
CA ARG A 45 16.99 -7.56 29.49
C ARG A 45 17.16 -6.50 28.40
N VAL A 46 18.39 -6.01 28.22
CA VAL A 46 18.72 -4.98 27.22
C VAL A 46 18.50 -5.47 25.79
N GLN A 47 18.84 -6.73 25.48
CA GLN A 47 18.59 -7.27 24.14
C GLN A 47 17.09 -7.46 23.88
N ASP A 48 16.34 -7.94 24.87
CA ASP A 48 14.89 -8.11 24.75
C ASP A 48 14.19 -6.76 24.54
N GLU A 49 14.63 -5.71 25.23
CA GLU A 49 14.14 -4.34 25.05
C GLU A 49 14.47 -3.79 23.64
N VAL A 50 15.68 -4.05 23.14
CA VAL A 50 16.09 -3.64 21.78
C VAL A 50 15.32 -4.42 20.70
N ASP A 51 15.10 -5.72 20.87
CA ASP A 51 14.31 -6.54 19.96
C ASP A 51 12.84 -6.09 19.93
N ALA A 52 12.27 -5.75 21.08
CA ALA A 52 10.92 -5.21 21.19
C ALA A 52 10.81 -3.85 20.48
N ALA A 53 11.74 -2.92 20.74
CA ALA A 53 11.78 -1.62 20.09
C ALA A 53 11.96 -1.74 18.57
N THR A 54 12.81 -2.66 18.12
CA THR A 54 13.03 -2.93 16.68
C THR A 54 11.76 -3.45 16.02
N LYS A 55 11.05 -4.40 16.67
CA LYS A 55 9.77 -4.91 16.18
C LYS A 55 8.72 -3.82 16.06
N ASP A 56 8.62 -2.95 17.05
CA ASP A 56 7.68 -1.84 17.07
C ASP A 56 7.99 -0.79 15.97
N MET A 57 9.27 -0.49 15.77
CA MET A 57 9.72 0.38 14.68
C MET A 57 9.38 -0.20 13.30
N VAL A 58 9.61 -1.50 13.08
CA VAL A 58 9.25 -2.17 11.82
C VAL A 58 7.74 -2.19 11.62
N ALA A 59 6.95 -2.43 12.67
CA ALA A 59 5.49 -2.39 12.60
C ALA A 59 4.98 -0.99 12.21
N SER A 60 5.52 0.05 12.85
CA SER A 60 5.21 1.46 12.56
C SER A 60 5.58 1.86 11.15
N PHE A 61 6.73 1.41 10.66
CA PHE A 61 7.17 1.64 9.29
C PHE A 61 6.25 0.96 8.28
N ARG A 62 5.88 -0.30 8.53
CA ARG A 62 4.93 -1.04 7.67
C ARG A 62 3.56 -0.36 7.61
N LEU A 63 3.07 0.14 8.74
CA LEU A 63 1.81 0.89 8.80
C LEU A 63 1.89 2.19 7.99
N THR A 64 2.95 2.96 8.17
CA THR A 64 3.19 4.20 7.41
C THR A 64 3.28 3.93 5.91
N ALA A 65 4.00 2.87 5.52
CA ALA A 65 4.12 2.46 4.13
C ALA A 65 2.76 2.03 3.53
N ALA A 66 1.94 1.30 4.29
CA ALA A 66 0.61 0.89 3.85
C ALA A 66 -0.33 2.09 3.68
N LEU A 67 -0.30 3.06 4.60
CA LEU A 67 -1.06 4.31 4.47
C LEU A 67 -0.63 5.11 3.23
N ALA A 68 0.68 5.23 3.00
CA ALA A 68 1.20 5.91 1.81
C ALA A 68 0.78 5.22 0.50
N GLN A 69 0.71 3.87 0.46
CA GLN A 69 0.19 3.13 -0.69
C GLN A 69 -1.30 3.38 -0.90
N LEU A 70 -2.09 3.38 0.18
CA LEU A 70 -3.52 3.64 0.11
C LEU A 70 -3.83 5.07 -0.38
N ASP A 71 -3.08 6.06 0.07
CA ASP A 71 -3.21 7.44 -0.40
C ASP A 71 -2.77 7.62 -1.85
N LYS A 72 -1.81 6.81 -2.32
CA LYS A 72 -1.45 6.77 -3.73
C LYS A 72 -2.57 6.16 -4.57
N GLU A 73 -3.10 5.00 -4.17
CA GLU A 73 -4.20 4.35 -4.88
C GLU A 73 -5.45 5.24 -4.96
N ARG A 74 -5.76 5.98 -3.90
CA ARG A 74 -6.87 6.95 -3.90
C ARG A 74 -6.66 8.04 -4.96
N ARG A 75 -5.47 8.64 -5.01
CA ARG A 75 -5.13 9.64 -6.03
C ARG A 75 -5.16 9.09 -7.45
N ASP A 76 -4.67 7.87 -7.63
CA ASP A 76 -4.68 7.20 -8.93
C ASP A 76 -6.13 6.92 -9.39
N ARG A 77 -7.02 6.52 -8.48
CA ARG A 77 -8.46 6.36 -8.76
C ARG A 77 -9.14 7.68 -9.10
N GLU A 78 -8.92 8.73 -8.32
CA GLU A 78 -9.48 10.06 -8.61
C GLU A 78 -9.03 10.57 -9.99
N THR A 79 -7.76 10.36 -10.33
CA THR A 79 -7.23 10.71 -11.66
C THR A 79 -7.87 9.88 -12.76
N ALA A 80 -8.04 8.57 -12.56
CA ALA A 80 -8.70 7.70 -13.51
C ALA A 80 -10.18 8.08 -13.73
N ASP A 81 -10.89 8.43 -12.66
CA ASP A 81 -12.29 8.87 -12.73
C ASP A 81 -12.43 10.19 -13.50
N GLN A 82 -11.52 11.15 -13.26
CA GLN A 82 -11.47 12.40 -14.02
C GLN A 82 -11.19 12.16 -15.50
N LEU A 83 -10.19 11.34 -15.83
CA LEU A 83 -9.87 10.99 -17.21
C LEU A 83 -11.04 10.30 -17.91
N ARG A 84 -11.79 9.45 -17.19
CA ARG A 84 -12.98 8.80 -17.71
C ARG A 84 -14.10 9.79 -17.99
N ALA A 85 -14.38 10.69 -17.05
CA ALA A 85 -15.38 11.74 -17.24
C ALA A 85 -15.05 12.65 -18.43
N ASP A 86 -13.77 13.03 -18.58
CA ASP A 86 -13.30 13.82 -19.71
C ASP A 86 -13.43 13.06 -21.04
N ALA A 87 -13.09 11.76 -21.05
CA ALA A 87 -13.24 10.91 -22.22
C ALA A 87 -14.71 10.77 -22.64
N ASP A 88 -15.60 10.54 -21.68
CA ASP A 88 -17.05 10.43 -21.92
C ASP A 88 -17.62 11.75 -22.46
N SER A 89 -17.20 12.88 -21.89
CA SER A 89 -17.58 14.22 -22.37
C SER A 89 -17.13 14.46 -23.82
N ARG A 90 -15.87 14.12 -24.14
CA ARG A 90 -15.35 14.22 -25.51
C ARG A 90 -16.08 13.30 -26.48
N ALA A 91 -16.41 12.08 -26.06
CA ALA A 91 -17.16 11.13 -26.87
C ALA A 91 -18.58 11.64 -27.18
N GLN A 92 -19.28 12.21 -26.20
CA GLN A 92 -20.60 12.81 -26.39
C GLN A 92 -20.56 14.03 -27.33
N ALA A 93 -19.54 14.89 -27.16
CA ALA A 93 -19.34 16.03 -28.05
C ALA A 93 -19.08 15.58 -29.50
N ALA A 94 -18.23 14.57 -29.69
CA ALA A 94 -17.94 14.00 -31.00
C ALA A 94 -19.18 13.33 -31.63
N ALA A 95 -19.96 12.59 -30.85
CA ALA A 95 -21.21 11.98 -31.33
C ALA A 95 -22.20 13.05 -31.80
N THR A 96 -22.39 14.11 -31.00
CA THR A 96 -23.26 15.23 -31.34
C THR A 96 -22.78 15.97 -32.60
N ALA A 97 -21.48 16.20 -32.72
CA ALA A 97 -20.89 16.84 -33.90
C ALA A 97 -21.08 15.99 -35.16
N ARG A 98 -20.88 14.67 -35.06
CA ARG A 98 -21.14 13.72 -36.15
C ARG A 98 -22.61 13.76 -36.55
N ASP A 99 -23.53 13.75 -35.60
CA ASP A 99 -24.97 13.73 -35.90
C ASP A 99 -25.42 15.03 -36.57
N ARG A 100 -24.89 16.18 -36.14
CA ARG A 100 -25.09 17.46 -36.85
C ARG A 100 -24.50 17.44 -38.25
N ALA A 101 -23.28 16.96 -38.43
CA ALA A 101 -22.65 16.88 -39.75
C ALA A 101 -23.43 15.96 -40.71
N LYS A 102 -23.96 14.85 -40.21
CA LYS A 102 -24.85 13.96 -40.99
C LYS A 102 -26.15 14.66 -41.37
N ALA A 103 -26.80 15.32 -40.42
CA ALA A 103 -28.04 16.04 -40.68
C ALA A 103 -27.83 17.18 -41.70
N ASP A 104 -26.72 17.91 -41.61
CA ASP A 104 -26.35 18.96 -42.56
C ASP A 104 -26.06 18.38 -43.95
N LEU A 105 -25.33 17.26 -44.03
CA LEU A 105 -25.10 16.56 -45.29
C LEU A 105 -26.40 16.07 -45.93
N GLU A 106 -27.30 15.45 -45.17
CA GLU A 106 -28.61 15.01 -45.66
C GLU A 106 -29.46 16.19 -46.14
N ALA A 107 -29.43 17.32 -45.42
CA ALA A 107 -30.12 18.54 -45.83
C ALA A 107 -29.55 19.09 -47.14
N ARG A 108 -28.22 19.09 -47.29
CA ARG A 108 -27.54 19.49 -48.53
C ARG A 108 -27.89 18.56 -49.70
N ILE A 109 -27.90 17.24 -49.50
CA ILE A 109 -28.31 16.27 -50.53
C ILE A 109 -29.77 16.50 -50.94
N LYS A 110 -30.68 16.75 -49.98
CA LYS A 110 -32.08 17.03 -50.28
C LYS A 110 -32.28 18.36 -51.00
N ALA A 111 -31.46 19.37 -50.68
CA ALA A 111 -31.48 20.68 -51.32
C ALA A 111 -30.79 20.68 -52.69
N ASP A 112 -29.93 19.70 -52.95
CA ASP A 112 -29.27 19.51 -54.24
C ASP A 112 -30.25 18.90 -55.24
N THR A 113 -31.02 19.79 -55.88
CA THR A 113 -31.90 19.46 -57.00
C THR A 113 -31.26 19.81 -58.35
N SER A 114 -29.93 19.95 -58.39
CA SER A 114 -29.22 20.34 -59.62
C SER A 114 -29.31 19.23 -60.67
N PRO A 115 -29.58 19.56 -61.95
CA PRO A 115 -29.48 18.59 -63.06
C PRO A 115 -28.05 18.10 -63.31
N ASP A 116 -27.03 18.69 -62.67
CA ASP A 116 -25.63 18.27 -62.71
C ASP A 116 -25.27 17.17 -61.66
N GLY A 117 -26.27 16.68 -60.91
CA GLY A 117 -26.07 15.49 -60.08
C GLY A 117 -25.55 14.34 -60.94
N ALA A 118 -24.71 13.45 -60.38
CA ALA A 118 -24.20 12.29 -61.10
C ALA A 118 -25.36 11.32 -61.45
N VAL A 119 -26.05 11.62 -62.55
CA VAL A 119 -27.09 10.78 -63.15
C VAL A 119 -26.36 9.69 -63.90
N TRP A 120 -26.61 8.44 -63.53
CA TRP A 120 -26.11 7.30 -64.28
C TRP A 120 -26.63 7.40 -65.70
N THR A 121 -25.72 7.54 -66.66
CA THR A 121 -26.11 7.59 -68.06
C THR A 121 -26.38 6.17 -68.55
N GLU A 122 -27.14 6.05 -69.65
CA GLU A 122 -27.41 4.74 -70.26
C GLU A 122 -26.11 4.02 -70.67
N GLU A 123 -25.06 4.77 -71.01
CA GLU A 123 -23.72 4.24 -71.31
C GLU A 123 -23.06 3.62 -70.06
N ASP A 124 -23.19 4.24 -68.89
CA ASP A 124 -22.67 3.72 -67.62
C ASP A 124 -23.36 2.41 -67.21
N ILE A 125 -24.68 2.34 -67.44
CA ILE A 125 -25.48 1.13 -67.17
C ILE A 125 -25.07 -0.02 -68.11
N GLN A 126 -24.86 0.28 -69.40
CA GLN A 126 -24.41 -0.71 -70.37
C GLN A 126 -22.99 -1.19 -70.10
N TRP A 127 -22.08 -0.31 -69.67
CA TRP A 127 -20.71 -0.69 -69.30
C TRP A 127 -20.69 -1.69 -68.12
N ARG A 128 -21.51 -1.43 -67.08
CA ARG A 128 -21.68 -2.33 -65.93
C ARG A 128 -22.31 -3.68 -66.28
N SER A 129 -23.10 -3.77 -67.35
CA SER A 129 -23.69 -5.04 -67.78
C SER A 129 -22.73 -5.97 -68.54
N LYS A 130 -21.60 -5.42 -69.03
CA LYS A 130 -20.62 -6.13 -69.86
C LYS A 130 -19.34 -6.54 -69.11
N HIS A 131 -19.15 -6.09 -67.87
CA HIS A 131 -18.03 -6.41 -66.98
C HIS A 131 -18.56 -6.86 -65.61
#